data_AF-B3DHG0-F1
#
_entry.id   AF-B3DHG0-F1
#
_cell.length_a   1.000
_cell.length_b   1.000
_cell.length_c   1.000
_cell.angle_alpha   90.00
_cell.angle_beta   90.00
_cell.angle_gamma   90.00
#
_symmetry.space_group_name_H-M   'P 1'
#
loop_
_entity.id
_entity.type
_entity.pdbx_description
1 polymer ?
#
loop_
_entity_poly.entity_id
_entity_poly.type
_entity_poly.pdbx_seq_one_letter_code
_entity_poly.pdbx_strand_id
1 'polypeptide(L)'
;MAGASTVQNSSLSKLQSLHGIFAIHKKKGPTSADVLNILKKTLLKEAGVTNFNPRKRKQPFKIGHGGTLDSNASGVLVVGIGEGTKMLTTMLAGSKKYTAFGELGKATDTLDVTGNVVEEKSYDHITKEAFEEKMKQFTGEIMQVPPLYSALKKDGKRMSVLLKQGQEVEAKPARPVTVYNLSLEDFSPPLFTIDVECGGGFYVRSLIDDLGKALSSCAHIKELTRTKQGQFTLEEHALKEDRWTLTDISQALQPCPVPADSEKNAKKAKSKHNTTTSESKGGAGDQNSD
;
A
#
# COMPACT_ATOMS: atom_id res chain seq x y z
N MET A 1 32.14 29.57 -0.54
CA MET A 1 31.67 28.29 -1.14
C MET A 1 31.49 27.13 -0.14
N ALA A 2 31.88 27.24 1.15
CA ALA A 2 31.73 26.14 2.13
C ALA A 2 30.31 25.95 2.71
N GLY A 3 29.41 26.94 2.61
CA GLY A 3 28.07 26.86 3.22
C GLY A 3 27.06 25.97 2.49
N ALA A 4 27.15 25.87 1.16
CA ALA A 4 26.16 25.15 0.36
C ALA A 4 26.27 23.62 0.51
N SER A 5 27.49 23.09 0.62
CA SER A 5 27.73 21.65 0.77
C SER A 5 27.28 21.13 2.13
N THR A 6 27.50 21.91 3.21
CA THR A 6 27.07 21.54 4.57
C THR A 6 25.55 21.45 4.69
N VAL A 7 24.82 22.41 4.09
CA VAL A 7 23.35 22.41 4.10
C VAL A 7 22.80 21.21 3.31
N GLN A 8 23.33 20.92 2.12
CA GLN A 8 22.91 19.76 1.32
C GLN A 8 23.09 18.43 2.07
N ASN A 9 24.22 18.26 2.76
CA ASN A 9 24.47 17.06 3.56
C ASN A 9 23.50 16.93 4.74
N SER A 10 23.05 18.05 5.34
CA SER A 10 22.10 18.04 6.46
C SER A 10 20.68 17.62 6.06
N SER A 11 20.21 18.03 4.87
CA SER A 11 18.87 17.66 4.40
C SER A 11 18.79 16.21 3.94
N LEU A 12 19.84 15.69 3.30
CA LEU A 12 19.90 14.28 2.93
C LEU A 12 19.99 13.36 4.15
N SER A 13 20.76 13.73 5.18
CA SER A 13 20.82 12.95 6.41
C SER A 13 19.47 12.95 7.13
N LYS A 14 18.74 14.09 7.13
CA LYS A 14 17.36 14.17 7.64
C LYS A 14 16.43 13.19 6.91
N LEU A 15 16.44 13.17 5.57
CA LEU A 15 15.67 12.19 4.79
C LEU A 15 16.05 10.74 5.12
N GLN A 16 17.34 10.47 5.27
CA GLN A 16 17.83 9.13 5.59
C GLN A 16 17.49 8.68 7.01
N SER A 17 17.27 9.60 7.94
CA SER A 17 16.80 9.33 9.30
C SER A 17 15.29 9.08 9.44
N LEU A 18 14.51 9.22 8.35
CA LEU A 18 13.08 8.94 8.40
C LEU A 18 12.82 7.43 8.40
N HIS A 19 12.21 6.94 9.48
CA HIS A 19 11.81 5.55 9.66
C HIS A 19 10.37 5.47 10.18
N GLY A 20 9.48 4.85 9.42
CA GLY A 20 8.10 4.62 9.85
C GLY A 20 7.13 4.49 8.69
N ILE A 21 5.84 4.51 9.01
CA ILE A 21 4.76 4.49 8.03
C ILE A 21 3.90 5.74 8.13
N PHE A 22 3.38 6.20 7.01
CA PHE A 22 2.46 7.34 6.92
C PHE A 22 1.51 7.12 5.75
N ALA A 23 0.48 7.96 5.60
CA ALA A 23 -0.44 7.89 4.49
C ALA A 23 -0.30 9.09 3.56
N ILE A 24 -0.46 8.84 2.27
CA ILE A 24 -0.61 9.89 1.25
C ILE A 24 -1.94 9.72 0.53
N HIS A 25 -2.46 10.82 -0.02
CA HIS A 25 -3.61 10.77 -0.91
C HIS A 25 -3.14 10.49 -2.34
N LYS A 26 -3.47 9.30 -2.85
CA LYS A 26 -3.31 8.97 -4.28
C LYS A 26 -4.50 9.52 -5.05
N LYS A 27 -4.27 10.42 -6.00
CA LYS A 27 -5.29 10.88 -6.96
C LYS A 27 -5.64 9.79 -8.00
N LYS A 28 -6.80 9.92 -8.65
CA LYS A 28 -7.19 9.14 -9.84
C LYS A 28 -6.22 9.41 -10.99
N GLY A 29 -5.85 8.37 -11.75
CA GLY A 29 -4.93 8.46 -12.90
C GLY A 29 -3.64 7.66 -12.72
N PRO A 30 -2.67 8.11 -11.89
CA PRO A 30 -1.38 7.44 -11.77
C PRO A 30 -1.49 6.07 -11.09
N THR A 31 -0.57 5.15 -11.36
CA THR A 31 -0.47 3.92 -10.57
C THR A 31 0.10 4.20 -9.18
N SER A 32 -0.10 3.28 -8.24
CA SER A 32 0.55 3.38 -6.90
C SER A 32 2.09 3.45 -6.99
N ALA A 33 2.69 2.81 -8.02
CA ALA A 33 4.13 2.86 -8.25
C ALA A 33 4.57 4.22 -8.80
N ASP A 34 3.78 4.85 -9.68
CA ASP A 34 4.06 6.18 -10.20
C ASP A 34 4.05 7.22 -9.09
N VAL A 35 3.01 7.19 -8.24
CA VAL A 35 2.92 8.08 -7.07
C VAL A 35 4.11 7.91 -6.14
N LEU A 36 4.53 6.67 -5.86
CA LEU A 36 5.72 6.40 -5.04
C LEU A 36 7.01 6.98 -5.67
N ASN A 37 7.13 6.89 -6.99
CA ASN A 37 8.26 7.45 -7.74
C ASN A 37 8.25 8.99 -7.73
N ILE A 38 7.07 9.62 -7.84
CA ILE A 38 6.92 11.08 -7.73
C ILE A 38 7.32 11.52 -6.34
N LEU A 39 6.75 10.94 -5.29
CA LEU A 39 7.08 11.23 -3.89
C LEU A 39 8.59 11.10 -3.63
N LYS A 40 9.19 10.01 -4.10
CA LYS A 40 10.64 9.80 -3.97
C LYS A 40 11.46 10.91 -4.64
N LYS A 41 11.09 11.34 -5.84
CA LYS A 41 11.77 12.43 -6.55
C LYS A 41 11.58 13.75 -5.80
N THR A 42 10.39 14.03 -5.29
CA THR A 42 10.08 15.24 -4.51
C THR A 42 10.98 15.33 -3.28
N LEU A 43 11.06 14.26 -2.48
CA LEU A 43 11.89 14.24 -1.27
C LEU A 43 13.39 14.35 -1.57
N LEU A 44 13.85 13.75 -2.67
CA LEU A 44 15.26 13.89 -3.08
C LEU A 44 15.59 15.29 -3.54
N LYS A 45 14.67 15.93 -4.29
CA LYS A 45 14.83 17.32 -4.71
C LYS A 45 14.88 18.26 -3.52
N GLU A 46 13.98 18.08 -2.54
CA GLU A 46 13.99 18.84 -1.28
C GLU A 46 15.27 18.60 -0.46
N ALA A 47 15.78 17.37 -0.47
CA ALA A 47 17.06 17.02 0.14
C ALA A 47 18.30 17.50 -0.63
N GLY A 48 18.13 18.27 -1.72
CA GLY A 48 19.24 18.82 -2.51
C GLY A 48 19.89 17.85 -3.50
N VAL A 49 19.30 16.67 -3.74
CA VAL A 49 19.81 15.67 -4.69
C VAL A 49 19.25 15.94 -6.08
N THR A 50 20.07 16.48 -6.99
CA THR A 50 19.66 16.90 -8.34
C THR A 50 19.79 15.82 -9.42
N ASN A 51 20.72 14.87 -9.27
CA ASN A 51 21.05 13.86 -10.29
C ASN A 51 20.66 12.43 -9.87
N PHE A 52 19.40 12.26 -9.45
CA PHE A 52 18.90 10.95 -9.05
C PHE A 52 18.50 10.08 -10.25
N ASN A 53 19.14 8.91 -10.39
CA ASN A 53 18.74 7.90 -11.35
C ASN A 53 17.88 6.82 -10.66
N PRO A 54 16.57 6.72 -10.97
CA PRO A 54 15.67 5.74 -10.36
C PRO A 54 16.06 4.28 -10.68
N ARG A 55 16.86 4.05 -11.73
CA ARG A 55 17.32 2.71 -12.14
C ARG A 55 18.53 2.21 -11.35
N LYS A 56 19.17 3.02 -10.50
CA LYS A 56 20.31 2.57 -9.68
C LYS A 56 19.88 1.49 -8.68
N ARG A 57 20.69 0.44 -8.52
CA ARG A 57 20.43 -0.62 -7.52
C ARG A 57 20.41 -0.08 -6.09
N LYS A 58 21.40 0.75 -5.73
CA LYS A 58 21.48 1.37 -4.41
C LYS A 58 20.76 2.70 -4.42
N GLN A 59 19.58 2.69 -3.82
CA GLN A 59 18.74 3.86 -3.64
C GLN A 59 19.21 4.63 -2.39
N PRO A 60 19.13 5.97 -2.36
CA PRO A 60 19.60 6.79 -1.24
C PRO A 60 18.84 6.53 0.07
N PHE A 61 17.59 6.06 -0.04
CA PHE A 61 16.76 5.58 1.06
C PHE A 61 15.75 4.54 0.54
N LYS A 62 15.15 3.77 1.45
CA LYS A 62 14.12 2.76 1.14
C LYS A 62 12.73 3.38 1.23
N ILE A 63 11.87 3.07 0.26
CA ILE A 63 10.48 3.50 0.23
C ILE A 63 9.62 2.43 -0.45
N GLY A 64 8.41 2.20 0.05
CA GLY A 64 7.46 1.20 -0.46
C GLY A 64 6.03 1.56 -0.10
N HIS A 65 5.05 0.86 -0.65
CA HIS A 65 3.63 1.05 -0.30
C HIS A 65 2.98 -0.22 0.27
N GLY A 66 2.01 -0.05 1.17
CA GLY A 66 1.35 -1.12 1.94
C GLY A 66 0.14 -1.74 1.28
N GLY A 67 -0.16 -1.41 0.02
CA GLY A 67 -1.26 -2.01 -0.73
C GLY A 67 -1.60 -1.21 -1.97
N THR A 68 -1.53 -1.87 -3.13
CA THR A 68 -1.82 -1.24 -4.43
C THR A 68 -3.25 -0.73 -4.48
N LEU A 69 -3.43 0.53 -4.87
CA LEU A 69 -4.66 1.04 -5.46
C LEU A 69 -4.55 0.98 -6.99
N ASP A 70 -5.65 0.62 -7.63
CA ASP A 70 -5.80 0.70 -9.08
C ASP A 70 -5.54 2.13 -9.58
N SER A 71 -5.12 2.29 -10.83
CA SER A 71 -4.83 3.59 -11.42
C SER A 71 -6.05 4.51 -11.34
N ASN A 72 -7.23 3.97 -11.63
CA ASN A 72 -8.50 4.69 -11.61
C ASN A 72 -9.11 4.90 -10.21
N ALA A 73 -8.51 4.32 -9.17
CA ALA A 73 -8.94 4.51 -7.78
C ALA A 73 -8.20 5.68 -7.12
N SER A 74 -8.83 6.29 -6.12
CA SER A 74 -8.24 7.35 -5.30
C SER A 74 -8.18 6.97 -3.81
N GLY A 75 -7.61 7.84 -2.99
CA GLY A 75 -7.68 7.73 -1.53
C GLY A 75 -6.36 7.35 -0.85
N VAL A 76 -6.46 6.72 0.32
CA VAL A 76 -5.35 6.41 1.23
C VAL A 76 -4.37 5.44 0.58
N LEU A 77 -3.10 5.82 0.45
CA LEU A 77 -1.99 4.93 0.13
C LEU A 77 -0.96 4.97 1.26
N VAL A 78 -0.87 3.89 2.04
CA VAL A 78 0.11 3.80 3.12
C VAL A 78 1.51 3.58 2.55
N VAL A 79 2.44 4.44 2.93
CA VAL A 79 3.84 4.45 2.50
C VAL A 79 4.72 4.12 3.69
N GLY A 80 5.68 3.21 3.49
CA GLY A 80 6.75 2.95 4.43
C GLY A 80 8.04 3.59 3.94
N ILE A 81 8.76 4.25 4.85
CA ILE A 81 10.07 4.84 4.60
C ILE A 81 11.11 4.25 5.56
N GLY A 82 12.33 4.06 5.06
CA GLY A 82 13.44 3.53 5.85
C GLY A 82 13.12 2.13 6.38
N GLU A 83 13.05 2.00 7.71
CA GLU A 83 12.71 0.73 8.36
C GLU A 83 11.21 0.44 8.38
N GLY A 84 10.36 1.47 8.21
CA GLY A 84 8.92 1.31 8.13
C GLY A 84 8.46 0.50 6.91
N THR A 85 9.33 0.31 5.90
CA THR A 85 9.03 -0.64 4.82
C THR A 85 8.81 -2.06 5.32
N LYS A 86 9.38 -2.43 6.47
CA LYS A 86 9.19 -3.74 7.11
C LYS A 86 7.75 -3.94 7.64
N MET A 87 7.05 -2.85 7.95
CA MET A 87 5.66 -2.89 8.45
C MET A 87 4.61 -3.03 7.35
N LEU A 88 4.99 -2.85 6.08
CA LEU A 88 4.04 -2.84 4.96
C LEU A 88 3.33 -4.18 4.79
N THR A 89 3.94 -5.29 5.22
CA THR A 89 3.29 -6.61 5.24
C THR A 89 2.05 -6.62 6.13
N THR A 90 2.09 -5.98 7.30
CA THR A 90 0.94 -5.86 8.21
C THR A 90 -0.16 -5.02 7.57
N MET A 91 0.20 -3.94 6.88
CA MET A 91 -0.75 -3.08 6.17
C MET A 91 -1.44 -3.79 4.99
N LEU A 92 -0.76 -4.74 4.35
CA LEU A 92 -1.34 -5.58 3.30
C LEU A 92 -2.43 -6.51 3.88
N ALA A 93 -2.17 -7.11 5.04
CA ALA A 93 -3.08 -8.02 5.71
C ALA A 93 -4.26 -7.32 6.42
N GLY A 94 -4.06 -6.10 6.92
CA GLY A 94 -5.06 -5.37 7.72
C GLY A 94 -6.30 -4.88 6.97
N SER A 95 -7.27 -4.37 7.74
CA SER A 95 -8.54 -3.81 7.25
C SER A 95 -8.35 -2.60 6.34
N LYS A 96 -9.25 -2.46 5.36
CA LYS A 96 -9.36 -1.34 4.43
C LYS A 96 -10.83 -0.95 4.29
N LYS A 97 -11.12 0.35 4.18
CA LYS A 97 -12.46 0.85 3.85
C LYS A 97 -12.46 1.52 2.49
N TYR A 98 -13.52 1.30 1.74
CA TYR A 98 -13.73 1.88 0.43
C TYR A 98 -15.15 2.40 0.30
N THR A 99 -15.29 3.48 -0.45
CA THR A 99 -16.55 3.91 -1.05
C THR A 99 -16.46 3.61 -2.54
N ALA A 100 -17.43 2.87 -3.07
CA ALA A 100 -17.50 2.48 -4.47
C ALA A 100 -18.78 3.02 -5.11
N PHE A 101 -18.61 3.75 -6.22
CA PHE A 101 -19.69 4.24 -7.06
C PHE A 101 -19.77 3.35 -8.31
N GLY A 102 -20.89 2.66 -8.49
CA GLY A 102 -21.08 1.67 -9.55
C GLY A 102 -22.19 2.02 -10.54
N GLU A 103 -22.21 1.30 -11.66
CA GLU A 103 -23.26 1.34 -12.68
C GLU A 103 -23.77 -0.07 -12.95
N LEU A 104 -25.08 -0.28 -12.78
CA LEU A 104 -25.81 -1.48 -13.19
C LEU A 104 -26.05 -1.48 -14.70
N GLY A 105 -26.26 -2.68 -15.25
CA GLY A 105 -26.62 -2.91 -16.64
C GLY A 105 -25.47 -2.93 -17.63
N LYS A 106 -24.23 -2.72 -17.19
CA LYS A 106 -23.02 -2.88 -18.01
C LYS A 106 -21.90 -3.56 -17.23
N ALA A 107 -21.30 -4.60 -17.79
CA ALA A 107 -20.02 -5.16 -17.35
C ALA A 107 -18.89 -4.78 -18.31
N THR A 108 -17.68 -4.62 -17.76
CA THR A 108 -16.48 -4.33 -18.53
C THR A 108 -15.40 -5.37 -18.29
N ASP A 109 -14.47 -5.56 -19.24
CA ASP A 109 -13.37 -6.53 -19.13
C ASP A 109 -12.40 -6.25 -17.96
N THR A 110 -12.26 -5.00 -17.52
CA THR A 110 -11.46 -4.59 -16.36
C THR A 110 -12.26 -4.56 -15.05
N LEU A 111 -13.58 -4.76 -15.10
CA LEU A 111 -14.55 -4.58 -14.02
C LEU A 111 -14.61 -3.14 -13.46
N ASP A 112 -14.13 -2.17 -14.24
CA ASP A 112 -14.25 -0.74 -13.97
C ASP A 112 -14.45 0.06 -15.28
N VAL A 113 -14.71 1.36 -15.16
CA VAL A 113 -14.98 2.27 -16.28
C VAL A 113 -13.81 2.42 -17.27
N THR A 114 -12.62 1.87 -16.96
CA THR A 114 -11.47 1.95 -17.88
C THR A 114 -11.42 0.81 -18.91
N GLY A 115 -12.28 -0.19 -18.75
CA GLY A 115 -12.38 -1.34 -19.64
C GLY A 115 -13.36 -1.14 -20.79
N ASN A 116 -13.39 -2.12 -21.69
CA ASN A 116 -14.38 -2.19 -22.76
C ASN A 116 -15.65 -2.85 -22.22
N VAL A 117 -16.83 -2.36 -22.62
CA VAL A 117 -18.10 -3.03 -22.32
C VAL A 117 -18.13 -4.39 -23.02
N VAL A 118 -18.41 -5.45 -22.25
CA VAL A 118 -18.45 -6.84 -22.74
C VAL A 118 -19.83 -7.48 -22.61
N GLU A 119 -20.70 -6.91 -21.77
CA GLU A 119 -22.06 -7.39 -21.57
C GLU A 119 -22.96 -6.22 -21.14
N GLU A 120 -24.16 -6.18 -21.70
CA GLU A 120 -25.23 -5.28 -21.27
C GLU A 120 -26.47 -6.09 -20.91
N LYS A 121 -27.13 -5.74 -19.80
CA LYS A 121 -28.35 -6.38 -19.29
C LYS A 121 -29.31 -5.32 -18.75
N SER A 122 -30.61 -5.61 -18.75
CA SER A 122 -31.58 -4.72 -18.09
C SER A 122 -31.30 -4.64 -16.59
N TYR A 123 -31.58 -3.48 -16.01
CA TYR A 123 -31.57 -3.20 -14.58
C TYR A 123 -32.94 -2.74 -14.06
N ASP A 124 -33.95 -2.68 -14.94
CA ASP A 124 -35.27 -2.08 -14.64
C ASP A 124 -36.01 -2.84 -13.53
N HIS A 125 -35.71 -4.13 -13.37
CA HIS A 125 -36.29 -5.00 -12.35
C HIS A 125 -35.64 -4.87 -10.97
N ILE A 126 -34.54 -4.13 -10.84
CA ILE A 126 -33.74 -4.07 -9.61
C ILE A 126 -34.28 -2.97 -8.69
N THR A 127 -34.89 -3.38 -7.58
CA THR A 127 -35.29 -2.45 -6.51
C THR A 127 -34.18 -2.29 -5.47
N LYS A 128 -34.29 -1.25 -4.63
CA LYS A 128 -33.35 -1.02 -3.52
C LYS A 128 -33.34 -2.20 -2.56
N GLU A 129 -34.51 -2.75 -2.24
CA GLU A 129 -34.68 -3.87 -1.32
C GLU A 129 -34.04 -5.14 -1.87
N ALA A 130 -34.21 -5.40 -3.18
CA ALA A 130 -33.55 -6.53 -3.84
C ALA A 130 -32.02 -6.38 -3.81
N PHE A 131 -31.52 -5.16 -4.02
CA PHE A 131 -30.09 -4.85 -3.95
C PHE A 131 -29.52 -5.13 -2.55
N GLU A 132 -30.13 -4.56 -1.51
CA GLU A 132 -29.73 -4.76 -0.11
C GLU A 132 -29.82 -6.23 0.32
N GLU A 133 -30.85 -6.97 -0.13
CA GLU A 133 -30.97 -8.40 0.15
C GLU A 133 -29.81 -9.19 -0.46
N LYS A 134 -29.44 -8.91 -1.72
CA LYS A 134 -28.28 -9.57 -2.35
C LYS A 134 -26.95 -9.18 -1.71
N MET A 135 -26.80 -7.99 -1.15
CA MET A 135 -25.56 -7.60 -0.45
C MET A 135 -25.26 -8.48 0.77
N LYS A 136 -26.28 -9.05 1.43
CA LYS A 136 -26.08 -9.90 2.61
C LYS A 136 -25.19 -11.12 2.34
N GLN A 137 -25.26 -11.69 1.14
CA GLN A 137 -24.45 -12.87 0.77
C GLN A 137 -22.96 -12.55 0.57
N PHE A 138 -22.60 -11.26 0.48
CA PHE A 138 -21.23 -10.78 0.28
C PHE A 138 -20.59 -10.25 1.57
N THR A 139 -21.21 -10.48 2.72
CA THR A 139 -20.72 -10.06 4.04
C THR A 139 -20.22 -11.28 4.83
N GLY A 140 -19.14 -11.11 5.60
CA GLY A 140 -18.50 -12.20 6.35
C GLY A 140 -17.36 -12.87 5.57
N GLU A 141 -17.14 -14.16 5.84
CA GLU A 141 -16.15 -14.99 5.14
C GLU A 141 -16.74 -15.49 3.82
N ILE A 142 -16.18 -15.06 2.69
CA ILE A 142 -16.66 -15.42 1.36
C ILE A 142 -15.52 -15.91 0.46
N MET A 143 -15.88 -16.60 -0.61
CA MET A 143 -14.95 -16.97 -1.67
C MET A 143 -15.04 -15.97 -2.81
N GLN A 144 -13.91 -15.37 -3.21
CA GLN A 144 -13.87 -14.39 -4.29
C GLN A 144 -12.86 -14.77 -5.36
N VAL A 145 -13.26 -14.64 -6.63
CA VAL A 145 -12.36 -14.76 -7.77
C VAL A 145 -11.69 -13.39 -8.03
N PRO A 146 -10.35 -13.30 -7.97
CA PRO A 146 -9.64 -12.07 -8.32
C PRO A 146 -9.88 -11.66 -9.78
N PRO A 147 -9.92 -10.36 -10.10
CA PRO A 147 -10.05 -9.91 -11.47
C PRO A 147 -8.79 -10.28 -12.28
N LEU A 148 -8.98 -10.52 -13.58
CA LEU A 148 -7.90 -10.76 -14.54
C LEU A 148 -6.89 -9.60 -14.54
N TYR A 149 -7.40 -8.37 -14.60
CA TYR A 149 -6.61 -7.15 -14.47
C TYR A 149 -6.28 -6.86 -12.99
N SER A 150 -5.33 -7.61 -12.43
CA SER A 150 -4.86 -7.45 -11.05
C SER A 150 -3.33 -7.37 -10.93
N ALA A 151 -2.87 -7.08 -9.71
CA ALA A 151 -1.45 -7.10 -9.36
C ALA A 151 -0.91 -8.51 -9.04
N LEU A 152 -1.76 -9.55 -9.11
CA LEU A 152 -1.36 -10.95 -8.95
C LEU A 152 -0.38 -11.35 -10.04
N LYS A 153 0.44 -12.35 -9.75
CA LYS A 153 1.48 -12.82 -10.67
C LYS A 153 1.15 -14.18 -11.27
N LYS A 154 1.52 -14.34 -12.54
CA LYS A 154 1.66 -15.62 -13.25
C LYS A 154 3.11 -15.66 -13.76
N ASP A 155 3.85 -16.71 -13.41
CA ASP A 155 5.25 -16.92 -13.81
C ASP A 155 6.16 -15.70 -13.57
N GLY A 156 6.02 -15.09 -12.38
CA GLY A 156 6.81 -13.93 -11.96
C GLY A 156 6.37 -12.57 -12.51
N LYS A 157 5.53 -12.54 -13.56
CA LYS A 157 4.99 -11.33 -14.19
C LYS A 157 3.58 -11.03 -13.68
N ARG A 158 3.21 -9.74 -13.60
CA ARG A 158 1.84 -9.35 -13.19
C ARG A 158 0.83 -9.71 -14.28
N MET A 159 -0.31 -10.28 -13.90
CA MET A 159 -1.39 -10.67 -14.82
C MET A 159 -1.86 -9.49 -15.68
N SER A 160 -2.06 -8.32 -15.07
CA SER A 160 -2.38 -7.07 -15.79
C SER A 160 -1.35 -6.64 -16.85
N VAL A 161 -0.07 -6.98 -16.66
CA VAL A 161 0.98 -6.68 -17.66
C VAL A 161 0.89 -7.66 -18.83
N LEU A 162 0.64 -8.94 -18.55
CA LEU A 162 0.49 -9.97 -19.57
C LEU A 162 -0.73 -9.70 -20.47
N LEU A 163 -1.87 -9.34 -19.87
CA LEU A 163 -3.10 -8.99 -20.61
C LEU A 163 -2.90 -7.78 -21.51
N LYS A 164 -2.23 -6.73 -21.01
CA LYS A 164 -1.88 -5.55 -21.82
C LYS A 164 -0.91 -5.85 -22.97
N GLN A 165 -0.19 -6.98 -22.90
CA GLN A 165 0.68 -7.47 -23.97
C GLN A 165 -0.06 -8.42 -24.93
N GLY A 166 -1.38 -8.57 -24.79
CA GLY A 166 -2.21 -9.48 -25.60
C GLY A 166 -2.04 -10.95 -25.24
N GLN A 167 -1.43 -11.28 -24.10
CA GLN A 167 -1.27 -12.67 -23.68
C GLN A 167 -2.50 -13.16 -22.94
N GLU A 168 -2.91 -14.40 -23.24
CA GLU A 168 -3.98 -15.07 -22.52
C GLU A 168 -3.56 -15.38 -21.08
N VAL A 169 -4.44 -14.98 -20.15
CA VAL A 169 -4.25 -15.22 -18.72
C VAL A 169 -5.54 -15.81 -18.17
N GLU A 170 -5.44 -17.02 -17.65
CA GLU A 170 -6.55 -17.67 -16.94
C GLU A 170 -6.82 -17.00 -15.59
N ALA A 171 -8.09 -17.01 -15.19
CA ALA A 171 -8.49 -16.56 -13.87
C ALA A 171 -7.83 -17.42 -12.78
N LYS A 172 -7.40 -16.77 -11.70
CA LYS A 172 -6.97 -17.49 -10.50
C LYS A 172 -8.20 -18.11 -9.82
N PRO A 173 -8.05 -19.26 -9.13
CA PRO A 173 -9.16 -19.85 -8.39
C PRO A 173 -9.70 -18.89 -7.34
N ALA A 174 -10.96 -19.09 -6.95
CA ALA A 174 -11.55 -18.37 -5.84
C ALA A 174 -10.74 -18.57 -4.55
N ARG A 175 -10.64 -17.53 -3.73
CA ARG A 175 -9.87 -17.55 -2.48
C ARG A 175 -10.69 -16.94 -1.33
N PRO A 176 -10.42 -17.34 -0.08
CA PRO A 176 -11.11 -16.77 1.07
C PRO A 176 -10.75 -15.30 1.24
N VAL A 177 -11.75 -14.48 1.51
CA VAL A 177 -11.64 -13.07 1.87
C VAL A 177 -12.71 -12.74 2.90
N THR A 178 -12.44 -11.75 3.74
CA THR A 178 -13.38 -11.27 4.76
C THR A 178 -13.94 -9.91 4.39
N VAL A 179 -15.26 -9.77 4.46
CA VAL A 179 -15.98 -8.49 4.41
C VAL A 179 -16.58 -8.23 5.79
N TYR A 180 -16.05 -7.23 6.49
CA TYR A 180 -16.44 -6.89 7.86
C TYR A 180 -17.74 -6.08 7.89
N ASN A 181 -17.92 -5.19 6.92
CA ASN A 181 -19.13 -4.38 6.77
C ASN A 181 -19.37 -4.08 5.28
N LEU A 182 -20.63 -4.07 4.88
CA LEU A 182 -21.06 -3.73 3.54
C LEU A 182 -22.43 -3.03 3.61
N SER A 183 -22.50 -1.77 3.18
CA SER A 183 -23.71 -0.93 3.27
C SER A 183 -23.99 -0.21 1.95
N LEU A 184 -25.27 0.04 1.69
CA LEU A 184 -25.76 0.80 0.55
C LEU A 184 -26.03 2.24 0.99
N GLU A 185 -25.27 3.19 0.45
CA GLU A 185 -25.33 4.59 0.84
C GLU A 185 -26.28 5.40 -0.05
N ASP A 186 -26.27 5.12 -1.36
CA ASP A 186 -27.18 5.72 -2.34
C ASP A 186 -27.60 4.69 -3.40
N PHE A 187 -28.84 4.79 -3.85
CA PHE A 187 -29.38 3.91 -4.88
C PHE A 187 -30.33 4.68 -5.80
N SER A 188 -29.80 5.05 -6.96
CA SER A 188 -30.48 5.81 -8.02
C SER A 188 -30.18 5.16 -9.38
N PRO A 189 -30.81 4.00 -9.70
CA PRO A 189 -30.46 3.20 -10.87
C PRO A 189 -30.35 4.00 -12.18
N PRO A 190 -29.35 3.70 -13.04
CA PRO A 190 -28.43 2.57 -12.92
C PRO A 190 -27.30 2.79 -11.91
N LEU A 191 -27.26 3.93 -11.22
CA LEU A 191 -26.16 4.32 -10.33
C LEU A 191 -26.43 3.91 -8.88
N PHE A 192 -25.37 3.58 -8.17
CA PHE A 192 -25.42 3.27 -6.75
C PHE A 192 -24.08 3.56 -6.07
N THR A 193 -24.13 3.77 -4.76
CA THR A 193 -22.93 3.95 -3.92
C THR A 193 -22.97 2.95 -2.78
N ILE A 194 -21.90 2.17 -2.62
CA ILE A 194 -21.73 1.28 -1.47
C ILE A 194 -20.48 1.66 -0.67
N ASP A 195 -20.54 1.40 0.63
CA ASP A 195 -19.38 1.42 1.52
C ASP A 195 -19.03 -0.01 1.92
N VAL A 196 -17.73 -0.34 1.87
CA VAL A 196 -17.22 -1.67 2.20
C VAL A 196 -16.00 -1.58 3.11
N GLU A 197 -16.04 -2.33 4.22
CA GLU A 197 -14.88 -2.62 5.07
C GLU A 197 -14.47 -4.07 4.87
N CYS A 198 -13.21 -4.31 4.48
CA CYS A 198 -12.75 -5.65 4.09
C CYS A 198 -11.30 -5.92 4.53
N GLY A 199 -10.93 -7.21 4.56
CA GLY A 199 -9.58 -7.67 4.86
C GLY A 199 -8.57 -7.49 3.72
N GLY A 200 -7.37 -8.03 3.91
CA GLY A 200 -6.34 -8.14 2.88
C GLY A 200 -6.78 -8.97 1.66
N GLY A 201 -6.42 -8.53 0.46
CA GLY A 201 -6.65 -9.29 -0.76
C GLY A 201 -8.07 -9.22 -1.34
N PHE A 202 -8.99 -8.49 -0.71
CA PHE A 202 -10.31 -8.23 -1.27
C PHE A 202 -10.26 -7.31 -2.50
N TYR A 203 -11.04 -7.63 -3.54
CA TYR A 203 -11.20 -6.81 -4.73
C TYR A 203 -12.63 -6.27 -4.80
N VAL A 204 -12.78 -4.96 -4.59
CA VAL A 204 -14.08 -4.27 -4.73
C VAL A 204 -14.63 -4.40 -6.16
N ARG A 205 -13.75 -4.43 -7.17
CA ARG A 205 -14.12 -4.68 -8.56
C ARG A 205 -14.86 -6.02 -8.76
N SER A 206 -14.34 -7.10 -8.18
CA SER A 206 -15.00 -8.41 -8.22
C SER A 206 -16.32 -8.39 -7.45
N LEU A 207 -16.37 -7.73 -6.28
CA LEU A 207 -17.62 -7.58 -5.52
C LEU A 207 -18.74 -6.96 -6.38
N ILE A 208 -18.45 -5.86 -7.08
CA ILE A 208 -19.45 -5.16 -7.89
C ILE A 208 -19.93 -6.04 -9.06
N ASP A 209 -19.02 -6.70 -9.75
CA ASP A 209 -19.35 -7.63 -10.84
C ASP A 209 -20.22 -8.79 -10.35
N ASP A 210 -19.84 -9.42 -9.23
CA ASP A 210 -20.58 -10.54 -8.64
C ASP A 210 -21.96 -10.09 -8.10
N LEU A 211 -22.06 -8.88 -7.55
CA LEU A 211 -23.34 -8.30 -7.12
C LEU A 211 -24.27 -8.06 -8.32
N GLY A 212 -23.75 -7.54 -9.43
CA GLY A 212 -24.52 -7.41 -10.68
C GLY A 212 -25.09 -8.74 -11.15
N LYS A 213 -24.26 -9.80 -11.17
CA LYS A 213 -24.72 -11.17 -11.53
C LYS A 213 -25.77 -11.70 -10.57
N ALA A 214 -25.60 -11.48 -9.26
CA ALA A 214 -26.54 -11.91 -8.23
C ALA A 214 -27.92 -11.25 -8.35
N LEU A 215 -27.96 -10.04 -8.92
CA LEU A 215 -29.17 -9.28 -9.24
C LEU A 215 -29.74 -9.64 -10.63
N SER A 216 -29.26 -10.71 -11.26
CA SER A 216 -29.64 -11.12 -12.61
C SER A 216 -29.42 -10.01 -13.66
N SER A 217 -28.38 -9.21 -13.46
CA SER A 217 -27.92 -8.17 -14.37
C SER A 217 -26.38 -8.24 -14.49
N CYS A 218 -25.73 -7.10 -14.71
CA CYS A 218 -24.29 -6.92 -14.69
C CYS A 218 -23.94 -5.54 -14.12
N ALA A 219 -22.69 -5.34 -13.67
CA ALA A 219 -22.28 -4.06 -13.12
C ALA A 219 -20.76 -3.85 -13.24
N HIS A 220 -20.33 -2.58 -13.17
CA HIS A 220 -18.92 -2.24 -13.06
C HIS A 220 -18.71 -1.01 -12.15
N ILE A 221 -17.46 -0.80 -11.71
CA ILE A 221 -17.09 0.38 -10.93
C ILE A 221 -16.90 1.60 -11.83
N LYS A 222 -17.61 2.69 -11.54
CA LYS A 222 -17.32 4.02 -12.11
C LYS A 222 -16.21 4.72 -11.35
N GLU A 223 -16.32 4.77 -10.02
CA GLU A 223 -15.33 5.40 -9.15
C GLU A 223 -15.08 4.58 -7.88
N LEU A 224 -13.84 4.59 -7.40
CA LEU A 224 -13.43 3.89 -6.20
C LEU A 224 -12.50 4.75 -5.37
N THR A 225 -12.84 4.92 -4.10
CA THR A 225 -12.04 5.70 -3.15
C THR A 225 -11.74 4.84 -1.94
N ARG A 226 -10.47 4.62 -1.62
CA ARG A 226 -10.06 3.98 -0.35
C ARG A 226 -10.05 5.04 0.74
N THR A 227 -11.09 5.06 1.55
CA THR A 227 -11.27 6.02 2.65
C THR A 227 -10.43 5.66 3.87
N LYS A 228 -10.03 4.38 4.04
CA LYS A 228 -9.18 3.94 5.15
C LYS A 228 -8.25 2.78 4.78
N GLN A 229 -7.07 2.74 5.41
CA GLN A 229 -6.21 1.54 5.46
C GLN A 229 -5.54 1.44 6.83
N GLY A 230 -5.81 0.36 7.57
CA GLY A 230 -5.36 0.21 8.94
C GLY A 230 -5.85 1.37 9.81
N GLN A 231 -4.96 2.06 10.50
CA GLN A 231 -5.28 3.24 11.30
C GLN A 231 -5.47 4.52 10.46
N PHE A 232 -5.03 4.54 9.20
CA PHE A 232 -4.98 5.76 8.40
C PHE A 232 -6.28 6.02 7.65
N THR A 233 -6.90 7.16 7.92
CA THR A 233 -8.09 7.69 7.24
C THR A 233 -7.71 8.71 6.17
N LEU A 234 -8.57 8.90 5.16
CA LEU A 234 -8.34 9.84 4.06
C LEU A 234 -8.35 11.29 4.56
N GLU A 235 -9.24 11.60 5.50
CA GLU A 235 -9.50 12.95 5.98
C GLU A 235 -8.43 13.43 6.95
N GLU A 236 -7.99 12.57 7.87
CA GLU A 236 -7.11 12.99 8.98
C GLU A 236 -5.63 12.72 8.69
N HIS A 237 -5.31 11.69 7.91
CA HIS A 237 -3.94 11.17 7.81
C HIS A 237 -3.30 11.30 6.43
N ALA A 238 -4.09 11.28 5.35
CA ALA A 238 -3.55 11.18 4.00
C ALA A 238 -2.99 12.53 3.52
N LEU A 239 -1.67 12.66 3.50
CA LEU A 239 -1.00 13.86 3.02
C LEU A 239 -1.28 14.08 1.52
N LYS A 240 -1.81 15.26 1.19
CA LYS A 240 -1.93 15.76 -0.19
C LYS A 240 -0.54 16.10 -0.76
N GLU A 241 -0.45 16.15 -2.08
CA GLU A 241 0.80 16.27 -2.83
C GLU A 241 1.63 17.53 -2.49
N ASP A 242 0.95 18.64 -2.20
CA ASP A 242 1.54 19.90 -1.73
C ASP A 242 2.17 19.80 -0.33
N ARG A 243 1.80 18.78 0.44
CA ARG A 243 2.35 18.47 1.78
C ARG A 243 3.34 17.30 1.77
N TRP A 244 3.88 16.91 0.62
CA TRP A 244 4.92 15.89 0.55
C TRP A 244 6.31 16.49 0.85
N THR A 245 6.42 17.16 1.98
CA THR A 245 7.68 17.75 2.47
C THR A 245 8.34 16.86 3.52
N LEU A 246 9.65 17.00 3.73
CA LEU A 246 10.36 16.30 4.81
C LEU A 246 9.77 16.64 6.19
N THR A 247 9.28 17.87 6.37
CA THR A 247 8.71 18.32 7.63
C THR A 247 7.33 17.70 7.87
N ASP A 248 6.42 17.79 6.90
CA ASP A 248 5.07 17.19 7.01
C ASP A 248 5.13 15.68 7.18
N ILE A 249 5.99 15.00 6.41
CA ILE A 249 6.16 13.55 6.54
C ILE A 249 6.72 13.21 7.91
N SER A 250 7.76 13.92 8.38
CA SER A 250 8.32 13.67 9.72
C SER A 250 7.29 13.82 10.84
N GLN A 251 6.31 14.72 10.69
CA GLN A 251 5.21 14.89 11.65
C GLN A 251 4.14 13.80 11.54
N ALA A 252 3.88 13.31 10.32
CA ALA A 252 2.88 12.27 10.06
C ALA A 252 3.39 10.84 10.30
N LEU A 253 4.69 10.64 10.50
CA LEU A 253 5.29 9.32 10.69
C LEU A 253 4.77 8.65 11.97
N GLN A 254 4.13 7.51 11.78
CA GLN A 254 3.87 6.56 12.85
C GLN A 254 5.10 5.64 12.97
N PRO A 255 5.79 5.64 14.13
CA PRO A 255 7.00 4.84 14.31
C PRO A 255 6.69 3.34 14.31
N CYS A 256 7.69 2.55 13.94
CA CYS A 256 7.60 1.10 14.07
C CYS A 256 7.45 0.72 15.54
N PRO A 257 6.51 -0.16 15.92
CA PRO A 257 6.63 -0.91 17.15
C PRO A 257 7.96 -1.65 17.08
N VAL A 258 8.89 -1.29 17.95
CA VAL A 258 10.16 -1.99 18.05
C VAL A 258 9.82 -3.43 18.46
N PRO A 259 10.24 -4.47 17.71
CA PRO A 259 10.07 -5.83 18.19
C PRO A 259 10.73 -5.94 19.57
N ALA A 260 9.99 -6.45 20.55
CA ALA A 260 10.41 -6.57 21.95
C ALA A 260 11.76 -7.32 22.12
N ASP A 261 12.23 -8.01 21.09
CA ASP A 261 13.47 -8.78 21.09
C ASP A 261 14.75 -7.96 20.83
N SER A 262 14.66 -6.65 20.55
CA SER A 262 15.86 -5.82 20.32
C SER A 262 16.55 -5.32 21.61
N GLU A 263 15.87 -5.31 22.76
CA GLU A 263 16.50 -4.94 24.04
C GLU A 263 17.40 -6.04 24.63
N LYS A 264 17.24 -7.30 24.20
CA LYS A 264 18.06 -8.42 24.71
C LYS A 264 19.46 -8.48 24.09
N ASN A 265 19.67 -7.92 22.89
CA ASN A 265 20.98 -7.90 22.24
C ASN A 265 21.85 -6.69 22.63
N ALA A 266 21.25 -5.57 23.06
CA ALA A 266 22.01 -4.42 23.59
C ALA A 266 22.65 -4.70 24.97
N LYS A 267 22.03 -5.57 25.78
CA LYS A 267 22.60 -6.03 27.07
C LYS A 267 23.69 -7.10 26.91
N LYS A 268 23.64 -7.91 25.84
CA LYS A 268 24.68 -8.92 25.52
C LYS A 268 25.93 -8.35 24.86
N ALA A 269 25.81 -7.21 24.17
CA ALA A 269 26.96 -6.50 23.59
C ALA A 269 27.75 -5.69 24.64
N LYS A 270 27.09 -5.18 25.69
CA LYS A 270 27.75 -4.46 26.79
C LYS A 270 28.45 -5.35 27.83
N SER A 271 28.16 -6.66 27.88
CA SER A 271 28.82 -7.59 28.82
C SER A 271 30.04 -8.32 28.22
N LYS A 272 30.34 -8.13 26.93
CA LYS A 272 31.46 -8.81 26.24
C LYS A 272 32.69 -7.92 25.96
N HIS A 273 32.71 -6.70 26.51
CA HIS A 273 33.81 -5.74 26.31
C HIS A 273 34.57 -5.36 27.59
N ASN A 274 34.33 -6.05 28.70
CA ASN A 274 35.04 -5.86 29.97
C ASN A 274 35.80 -7.13 30.40
N THR A 275 36.60 -7.74 29.51
CA THR A 275 37.54 -8.82 29.92
C THR A 275 38.59 -9.06 28.84
N THR A 276 39.66 -8.27 28.77
CA THR A 276 40.99 -8.62 28.20
C THR A 276 41.81 -7.35 27.96
N THR A 277 42.72 -6.99 28.87
CA THR A 277 44.03 -6.37 28.60
C THR A 277 44.70 -5.98 29.92
N SER A 278 45.58 -6.85 30.44
CA SER A 278 46.69 -6.44 31.31
C SER A 278 47.91 -7.25 30.90
N GLU A 279 48.70 -6.56 30.10
CA GLU A 279 50.04 -6.77 29.56
C GLU A 279 50.98 -7.72 30.33
N SER A 280 51.58 -8.65 29.58
CA SER A 280 52.80 -9.38 29.94
C SER A 280 53.96 -8.90 29.04
N LYS A 281 54.97 -8.28 29.67
CA LYS A 281 56.37 -8.16 29.20
C LYS A 281 57.19 -8.89 30.27
N GLY A 282 57.90 -10.00 30.03
CA GLY A 282 59.05 -10.16 29.13
C GLY A 282 60.22 -9.32 29.66
N GLY A 283 61.34 -9.81 30.16
CA GLY A 283 61.89 -11.15 30.37
C GLY A 283 63.34 -10.97 30.88
N ALA A 284 63.85 -11.99 31.57
CA ALA A 284 65.26 -12.30 31.86
C ALA A 284 66.14 -11.30 32.65
N GLY A 285 66.67 -11.77 33.78
CA GLY A 285 67.73 -11.12 34.55
C GLY A 285 67.90 -11.80 35.90
N ASP A 286 68.64 -12.90 35.90
CA ASP A 286 68.93 -13.79 37.02
C ASP A 286 70.05 -13.24 37.93
N GLN A 287 70.14 -13.83 39.13
CA GLN A 287 71.25 -13.84 40.12
C GLN A 287 71.19 -12.89 41.33
N ASN A 288 70.93 -13.52 42.51
CA ASN A 288 71.71 -13.57 43.77
C ASN A 288 72.34 -12.28 44.32
N SER A 289 72.44 -12.01 45.63
CA SER A 289 72.23 -12.76 46.87
C SER A 289 72.50 -11.77 48.02
N ASP A 290 71.62 -11.73 49.01
CA ASP A 290 71.79 -11.61 50.48
C ASP A 290 70.53 -11.02 51.12
#